data_AF-A0A6C1DST4-F1
#
_entry.id   AF-A0A6C1DST4-F1
#
_cell.length_a   1.000
_cell.length_b   1.000
_cell.length_c   1.000
_cell.angle_alpha   90.00
_cell.angle_beta   90.00
_cell.angle_gamma   90.00
#
_symmetry.space_group_name_H-M   'P 1'
#
loop_
_entity.id
_entity.type
_entity.pdbx_description
1 polymer ?
#
loop_
_entity_poly.entity_id
_entity_poly.type
_entity_poly.pdbx_seq_one_letter_code
_entity_poly.pdbx_strand_id
1 'polypeptide(L)'
;MVNNKENRGINVVETVKETLRNKNDTGKEAANDELPNDGNDLYINGDIAKTIIMPISWRTKGIHYAKNEFFLDVIERVQYLMDFEKGVIRKNLIHGEIVCRCYLSGMPKLKISINKILNRDPQFMSNSSFHQCVSLDSINTIEKDEEKNSDDDAGLQAATDAREIEFIPPDGEFVLCQYELKRHVKDAPMVRLKDFEIKPKLKKFKIQIVTKIQTNFKPTNSTSKLNVRIPLTKVFQEYKIDLSKQIRFKANIGKVVFNLSDDFLLWEIQTMKGHREHSTNKSSQYNSDEDDPNTCASMVAEFPLFNQEEYDRLQEEMKTSMNPPPLRTGPRLEELYRQVHDQQTSHVTPRDKLVNIDFEIPYCTCSGLKVEYLKVEEPQLQYQSFPWVRYKTVSDEEYAYIV
;
A
#
# COMPACT_ATOMS: atom_id res chain seq x y z
N MET A 1 -6.50 30.05 -36.02
CA MET A 1 -7.03 28.80 -36.61
C MET A 1 -6.94 27.72 -35.55
N VAL A 2 -8.09 27.12 -35.26
CA VAL A 2 -8.38 26.16 -34.19
C VAL A 2 -8.09 24.73 -34.66
N ASN A 3 -7.69 23.84 -33.73
CA ASN A 3 -8.12 22.43 -33.55
C ASN A 3 -7.06 21.69 -32.71
N ASN A 4 -7.24 21.43 -31.41
CA ASN A 4 -8.09 20.38 -30.78
C ASN A 4 -8.02 19.00 -31.47
N LYS A 5 -7.41 18.03 -30.77
CA LYS A 5 -7.63 16.59 -30.98
C LYS A 5 -8.05 15.97 -29.65
N GLU A 6 -9.29 15.51 -29.61
CA GLU A 6 -9.94 14.77 -28.53
C GLU A 6 -9.62 13.27 -28.57
N ASN A 7 -9.62 12.69 -27.36
CA ASN A 7 -10.11 11.39 -26.92
C ASN A 7 -10.38 10.26 -27.94
N ARG A 8 -9.85 9.07 -27.62
CA ARG A 8 -10.54 7.80 -27.87
C ARG A 8 -10.51 6.93 -26.60
N GLY A 9 -11.66 6.86 -25.94
CA GLY A 9 -11.93 5.92 -24.86
C GLY A 9 -12.05 4.48 -25.38
N ILE A 10 -11.67 3.55 -24.51
CA ILE A 10 -11.71 2.10 -24.76
C ILE A 10 -13.17 1.67 -24.90
N ASN A 11 -13.50 1.05 -26.03
CA ASN A 11 -14.85 0.70 -26.41
C ASN A 11 -15.26 -0.64 -25.75
N VAL A 12 -15.99 -0.54 -24.64
CA VAL A 12 -16.50 -1.66 -23.82
C VAL A 12 -17.34 -2.66 -24.64
N VAL A 13 -17.86 -2.25 -25.79
CA VAL A 13 -18.68 -3.07 -26.69
C VAL A 13 -17.88 -4.20 -27.35
N GLU A 14 -16.57 -4.04 -27.57
CA GLU A 14 -15.75 -5.10 -28.19
C GLU A 14 -15.41 -6.22 -27.20
N THR A 15 -15.17 -5.90 -25.92
CA THR A 15 -14.85 -6.88 -24.87
C THR A 15 -16.02 -7.80 -24.54
N VAL A 16 -17.26 -7.32 -24.70
CA VAL A 16 -18.49 -8.11 -24.48
C VAL A 16 -18.76 -9.06 -25.66
N LYS A 17 -18.35 -8.70 -26.88
CA LYS A 17 -18.51 -9.56 -28.06
C LYS A 17 -17.62 -10.81 -28.04
N GLU A 18 -16.42 -10.71 -27.45
CA GLU A 18 -15.51 -11.86 -27.32
C GLU A 18 -15.95 -12.87 -26.26
N THR A 19 -16.63 -12.42 -25.19
CA THR A 19 -17.08 -13.31 -24.11
C THR A 19 -18.31 -14.14 -24.49
N LEU A 20 -19.12 -13.68 -25.45
CA LEU A 20 -20.31 -14.38 -25.93
C LEU A 20 -20.02 -15.44 -27.01
N ARG A 21 -18.85 -15.37 -27.68
CA ARG A 21 -18.48 -16.31 -28.76
C ARG A 21 -18.03 -17.70 -28.28
N ASN A 22 -17.68 -17.86 -27.01
CA ASN A 22 -17.07 -19.08 -26.47
C ASN A 22 -18.05 -20.06 -25.80
N LYS A 23 -19.37 -19.88 -25.92
CA LYS A 23 -20.36 -20.69 -25.17
C LYS A 23 -21.33 -21.54 -25.98
N ASN A 24 -21.27 -21.52 -27.31
CA ASN A 24 -22.20 -22.28 -28.13
C ASN A 24 -21.47 -23.37 -28.94
N ASP A 25 -21.06 -24.43 -28.24
CA ASP A 25 -20.82 -25.73 -28.88
C ASP A 25 -21.43 -26.82 -28.00
N THR A 26 -22.64 -27.24 -28.34
CA THR A 26 -23.27 -28.55 -28.04
C THR A 26 -24.71 -28.52 -28.58
N GLY A 27 -24.98 -29.35 -29.59
CA GLY A 27 -26.23 -29.34 -30.33
C GLY A 27 -27.41 -30.05 -29.66
N LYS A 28 -28.62 -29.71 -30.13
CA LYS A 28 -29.62 -30.66 -30.64
C LYS A 28 -30.80 -29.92 -31.29
N GLU A 29 -31.21 -30.47 -32.43
CA GLU A 29 -32.30 -30.03 -33.30
C GLU A 29 -33.68 -30.16 -32.65
N ALA A 30 -34.54 -29.17 -32.90
CA ALA A 30 -35.96 -29.37 -33.17
C ALA A 30 -36.50 -28.13 -33.90
N ALA A 31 -37.02 -28.35 -35.10
CA ALA A 31 -37.58 -27.34 -35.98
C ALA A 31 -38.90 -26.77 -35.45
N ASN A 32 -39.10 -25.46 -35.61
CA ASN A 32 -40.33 -24.88 -36.13
C ASN A 32 -40.03 -23.45 -36.61
N ASP A 33 -40.26 -23.24 -37.90
CA ASP A 33 -40.16 -21.97 -38.61
C ASP A 33 -41.21 -20.96 -38.10
N GLU A 34 -40.75 -19.89 -37.46
CA GLU A 34 -41.37 -18.57 -37.60
C GLU A 34 -40.25 -17.56 -37.93
N LEU A 35 -40.46 -16.79 -38.99
CA LEU A 35 -39.51 -15.87 -39.62
C LEU A 35 -38.91 -14.85 -38.63
N PRO A 36 -37.65 -14.43 -38.83
CA PRO A 36 -36.93 -13.61 -37.87
C PRO A 36 -37.41 -12.16 -37.92
N ASN A 37 -37.96 -11.67 -36.81
CA ASN A 37 -38.12 -10.24 -36.60
C ASN A 37 -36.75 -9.66 -36.20
N ASP A 38 -35.88 -9.46 -37.21
CA ASP A 38 -34.63 -8.73 -37.09
C ASP A 38 -34.95 -7.25 -36.86
N GLY A 39 -34.96 -6.83 -35.59
CA GLY A 39 -35.39 -5.49 -35.22
C GLY A 39 -35.44 -5.21 -33.73
N ASN A 40 -34.36 -5.48 -32.99
CA ASN A 40 -33.86 -4.67 -31.85
C ASN A 40 -32.95 -5.51 -30.93
N ASP A 41 -31.67 -5.63 -31.27
CA ASP A 41 -30.61 -5.93 -30.29
C ASP A 41 -30.20 -4.67 -29.48
N LEU A 42 -31.14 -3.72 -29.32
CA LEU A 42 -30.97 -2.45 -28.62
C LEU A 42 -31.96 -2.26 -27.45
N TYR A 43 -32.51 -3.35 -26.92
CA TYR A 43 -33.25 -3.29 -25.66
C TYR A 43 -32.28 -3.10 -24.49
N ILE A 44 -31.83 -1.85 -24.30
CA ILE A 44 -31.39 -1.39 -22.98
C ILE A 44 -32.56 -1.70 -22.05
N ASN A 45 -32.34 -2.51 -21.01
CA ASN A 45 -33.39 -2.84 -20.02
C ASN A 45 -34.12 -1.56 -19.62
N GLY A 46 -35.46 -1.57 -19.70
CA GLY A 46 -36.26 -0.35 -19.48
C GLY A 46 -35.94 0.35 -18.15
N ASP A 47 -35.50 -0.39 -17.15
CA ASP A 47 -35.07 0.14 -15.85
C ASP A 47 -33.70 0.83 -15.89
N ILE A 48 -32.77 0.35 -16.73
CA ILE A 48 -31.49 1.02 -16.99
C ILE A 48 -31.73 2.34 -17.73
N ALA A 49 -32.57 2.33 -18.77
CA ALA A 49 -32.90 3.54 -19.52
C ALA A 49 -33.60 4.60 -18.65
N LYS A 50 -34.51 4.19 -17.75
CA LYS A 50 -35.16 5.08 -16.79
C LYS A 50 -34.19 5.67 -15.77
N THR A 51 -33.16 4.93 -15.37
CA THR A 51 -32.20 5.36 -14.34
C THR A 51 -31.40 6.60 -14.78
N ILE A 52 -31.09 6.72 -16.08
CA ILE A 52 -30.33 7.87 -16.62
C ILE A 52 -31.06 9.21 -16.42
N ILE A 53 -32.39 9.19 -16.37
CA ILE A 53 -33.24 10.38 -16.25
C ILE A 53 -33.56 10.67 -14.76
N MET A 54 -33.20 9.77 -13.85
CA MET A 54 -33.46 9.94 -12.42
C MET A 54 -32.42 10.84 -11.74
N PRO A 55 -32.79 11.50 -10.63
CA PRO A 55 -31.83 12.25 -9.79
C PRO A 55 -30.68 11.38 -9.26
N ILE A 56 -30.92 10.08 -9.11
CA ILE A 56 -29.92 9.07 -8.74
C ILE A 56 -29.62 8.28 -10.00
N SER A 57 -28.54 8.63 -10.69
CA SER A 57 -28.15 8.03 -11.97
C SER A 57 -27.16 6.86 -11.83
N TRP A 58 -26.54 6.71 -10.66
CA TRP A 58 -25.49 5.72 -10.38
C TRP A 58 -26.01 4.40 -9.80
N ARG A 59 -27.33 4.25 -9.61
CA ARG A 59 -27.94 3.02 -9.08
C ARG A 59 -29.26 2.72 -9.76
N THR A 60 -29.36 1.54 -10.36
CA THR A 60 -30.58 1.09 -11.06
C THR A 60 -31.63 0.56 -10.10
N LYS A 61 -32.90 0.68 -10.47
CA LYS A 61 -34.02 0.06 -9.74
C LYS A 61 -34.12 -1.43 -10.06
N GLY A 62 -34.64 -2.20 -9.10
CA GLY A 62 -34.93 -3.64 -9.27
C GLY A 62 -33.76 -4.58 -8.97
N ILE A 63 -32.65 -4.07 -8.43
CA ILE A 63 -31.53 -4.90 -7.97
C ILE A 63 -32.00 -5.81 -6.82
N HIS A 64 -31.68 -7.10 -6.89
CA HIS A 64 -32.05 -8.07 -5.86
C HIS A 64 -30.91 -9.05 -5.61
N TYR A 65 -30.58 -9.23 -4.34
CA TYR A 65 -29.59 -10.18 -3.84
C TYR A 65 -30.24 -11.16 -2.87
N ALA A 66 -29.82 -12.43 -2.94
CA ALA A 66 -30.24 -13.45 -1.98
C ALA A 66 -29.76 -13.15 -0.55
N LYS A 67 -28.60 -12.49 -0.43
CA LYS A 67 -28.02 -12.02 0.84
C LYS A 67 -27.62 -10.56 0.67
N ASN A 68 -28.05 -9.72 1.60
CA ASN A 68 -27.76 -8.30 1.57
C ASN A 68 -26.53 -8.00 2.43
N GLU A 69 -25.39 -7.78 1.77
CA GLU A 69 -24.10 -7.56 2.42
C GLU A 69 -23.47 -6.26 1.92
N PHE A 70 -22.78 -5.57 2.82
CA PHE A 70 -22.05 -4.35 2.48
C PHE A 70 -20.66 -4.42 3.10
N PHE A 71 -19.62 -4.28 2.28
CA PHE A 71 -18.24 -4.29 2.73
C PHE A 71 -17.64 -2.89 2.60
N LEU A 72 -16.93 -2.45 3.63
CA LEU A 72 -16.21 -1.20 3.66
C LEU A 72 -14.75 -1.46 4.03
N ASP A 73 -13.87 -1.06 3.13
CA ASP A 73 -12.44 -1.26 3.24
C ASP A 73 -11.76 0.10 3.34
N VAL A 74 -11.19 0.41 4.51
CA VAL A 74 -10.35 1.60 4.68
C VAL A 74 -8.91 1.20 4.41
N ILE A 75 -8.35 1.68 3.29
CA ILE A 75 -6.99 1.39 2.86
C ILE A 75 -6.17 2.67 2.96
N GLU A 76 -5.14 2.65 3.79
CA GLU A 76 -4.22 3.78 3.94
C GLU A 76 -2.83 3.46 3.40
N ARG A 77 -2.38 4.26 2.45
CA ARG A 77 -1.02 4.21 1.90
C ARG A 77 -0.19 5.27 2.60
N VAL A 78 0.88 4.84 3.25
CA VAL A 78 1.75 5.74 4.03
C VAL A 78 2.91 6.16 3.15
N GLN A 79 3.03 7.45 2.90
CA GLN A 79 4.15 8.05 2.20
C GLN A 79 5.12 8.67 3.22
N TYR A 80 6.35 8.19 3.24
CA TYR A 80 7.34 8.64 4.21
C TYR A 80 8.73 8.72 3.59
N LEU A 81 9.29 9.92 3.52
CA LEU A 81 10.65 10.13 3.02
C LEU A 81 11.47 10.86 4.08
N MET A 82 12.50 10.19 4.61
CA MET A 82 13.40 10.76 5.61
C MET A 82 14.84 10.73 5.11
N ASP A 83 15.56 11.83 5.31
CA ASP A 83 17.01 11.91 5.16
C ASP A 83 17.67 11.32 6.41
N PHE A 84 18.25 10.13 6.29
CA PHE A 84 18.79 9.38 7.43
C PHE A 84 20.06 10.06 7.97
N GLU A 85 20.92 10.56 7.10
CA GLU A 85 22.15 11.26 7.49
C GLU A 85 21.87 12.58 8.23
N LYS A 86 20.88 13.36 7.76
CA LYS A 86 20.53 14.66 8.36
C LYS A 86 19.45 14.57 9.44
N GLY A 87 18.75 13.45 9.55
CA GLY A 87 17.61 13.28 10.44
C GLY A 87 16.37 14.10 10.06
N VAL A 88 16.26 14.57 8.82
CA VAL A 88 15.19 15.47 8.36
C VAL A 88 14.10 14.70 7.62
N ILE A 89 12.85 14.84 8.05
CA ILE A 89 11.69 14.28 7.35
C ILE A 89 11.29 15.22 6.21
N ARG A 90 11.35 14.73 4.97
CA ARG A 90 10.99 15.49 3.76
C ARG A 90 9.53 15.33 3.36
N LYS A 91 8.98 14.12 3.48
CA LYS A 91 7.56 13.83 3.20
C LYS A 91 6.99 12.92 4.29
N ASN A 92 5.78 13.21 4.74
CA ASN A 92 5.05 12.41 5.72
C ASN A 92 3.53 12.58 5.49
N LEU A 93 3.00 11.84 4.52
CA LEU A 93 1.62 11.93 4.07
C LEU A 93 0.94 10.57 4.20
N ILE A 94 -0.37 10.57 4.41
CA ILE A 94 -1.21 9.38 4.34
C ILE A 94 -2.21 9.63 3.21
N HIS A 95 -2.20 8.73 2.23
CA HIS A 95 -3.20 8.67 1.17
C HIS A 95 -4.19 7.57 1.52
N GLY A 96 -5.40 7.94 1.92
CA GLY A 96 -6.44 7.01 2.29
C GLY A 96 -7.50 6.87 1.22
N GLU A 97 -8.01 5.65 1.08
CA GLU A 97 -9.08 5.30 0.17
C GLU A 97 -10.10 4.42 0.90
N ILE A 98 -11.37 4.82 0.84
CA ILE A 98 -12.49 4.04 1.35
C ILE A 98 -13.14 3.33 0.16
N VAL A 99 -12.85 2.05 0.00
CA VAL A 99 -13.44 1.20 -1.04
C VAL A 99 -14.65 0.49 -0.46
N CYS A 100 -15.78 0.55 -1.17
CA CYS A 100 -17.02 -0.08 -0.77
C CYS A 100 -17.41 -1.15 -1.78
N ARG A 101 -17.98 -2.26 -1.28
CA ARG A 101 -18.63 -3.29 -2.10
C ARG A 101 -20.05 -3.46 -1.63
N CYS A 102 -20.98 -3.08 -2.49
CA CYS A 102 -22.40 -3.06 -2.19
C CYS A 102 -23.10 -4.23 -2.89
N TYR A 103 -23.61 -5.16 -2.10
CA TYR A 103 -24.48 -6.26 -2.55
C TYR A 103 -25.81 -6.15 -1.83
N LEU A 104 -26.49 -5.02 -2.04
CA LEU A 104 -27.74 -4.67 -1.39
C LEU A 104 -28.87 -4.60 -2.41
N SER A 105 -30.05 -5.09 -2.04
CA SER A 105 -31.24 -5.06 -2.90
C SER A 105 -31.91 -3.68 -2.85
N GLY A 106 -32.63 -3.30 -3.91
CA GLY A 106 -33.41 -2.06 -3.92
C GLY A 106 -32.55 -0.78 -3.96
N MET A 107 -32.97 0.24 -3.23
CA MET A 107 -32.39 1.60 -3.20
C MET A 107 -32.05 1.98 -1.75
N PRO A 108 -31.02 1.34 -1.16
CA PRO A 108 -30.74 1.49 0.25
C PRO A 108 -30.10 2.84 0.53
N LYS A 109 -30.50 3.45 1.64
CA LYS A 109 -29.90 4.66 2.20
C LYS A 109 -28.90 4.25 3.26
N LEU A 110 -27.64 4.59 3.06
CA LEU A 110 -26.56 4.30 3.99
C LEU A 110 -26.16 5.55 4.76
N LYS A 111 -25.90 5.37 6.05
CA LYS A 111 -25.35 6.40 6.93
C LYS A 111 -24.08 5.88 7.59
N ILE A 112 -22.99 6.63 7.43
CA ILE A 112 -21.69 6.32 8.03
C ILE A 112 -21.29 7.44 8.96
N SER A 113 -20.92 7.10 10.19
CA SER A 113 -20.19 8.02 11.07
C SER A 113 -18.73 7.61 11.18
N ILE A 114 -17.85 8.56 10.91
CA ILE A 114 -16.41 8.45 11.12
C ILE A 114 -16.07 9.13 12.46
N ASN A 115 -14.95 8.74 13.08
CA ASN A 115 -14.47 9.32 14.34
C ASN A 115 -14.43 10.87 14.33
N LYS A 116 -14.96 11.47 15.42
CA LYS A 116 -15.04 12.92 15.69
C LYS A 116 -13.75 13.71 15.50
N ILE A 117 -12.58 13.09 15.72
CA ILE A 117 -11.29 13.78 15.58
C ILE A 117 -11.02 14.15 14.12
N LEU A 118 -11.37 13.28 13.17
CA LEU A 118 -11.21 13.52 11.74
C LEU A 118 -12.33 14.39 11.18
N ASN A 119 -13.55 14.23 11.69
CA ASN A 119 -14.70 15.05 11.26
C ASN A 119 -14.54 16.54 11.57
N ARG A 120 -13.69 16.89 12.55
CA ARG A 120 -13.40 18.28 12.94
C ARG A 120 -12.14 18.84 12.28
N ASP A 121 -11.36 18.03 11.59
CA ASP A 121 -10.14 18.52 10.94
C ASP A 121 -10.50 19.16 9.57
N PRO A 122 -10.41 20.50 9.44
CA PRO A 122 -10.69 21.16 8.16
C PRO A 122 -9.75 20.68 7.05
N GLN A 123 -8.56 20.17 7.40
CA GLN A 123 -7.59 19.65 6.45
C GLN A 123 -8.03 18.32 5.84
N PHE A 124 -8.77 17.49 6.60
CA PHE A 124 -9.36 16.26 6.07
C PHE A 124 -10.44 16.60 5.03
N MET A 125 -11.33 17.54 5.36
CA MET A 125 -12.45 17.92 4.48
C MET A 125 -11.99 18.59 3.18
N SER A 126 -10.99 19.49 3.24
CA SER A 126 -10.48 20.17 2.04
C SER A 126 -9.78 19.22 1.07
N ASN A 127 -9.18 18.15 1.60
CA ASN A 127 -8.37 17.21 0.84
C ASN A 127 -9.07 15.86 0.64
N SER A 128 -10.39 15.81 0.85
CA SER A 128 -11.21 14.63 0.61
C SER A 128 -12.04 14.79 -0.65
N SER A 129 -11.94 13.81 -1.56
CA SER A 129 -12.80 13.67 -2.72
C SER A 129 -13.81 12.56 -2.48
N PHE A 130 -15.09 12.91 -2.43
CA PHE A 130 -16.19 11.96 -2.26
C PHE A 130 -16.81 11.57 -3.60
N HIS A 131 -17.34 10.37 -3.67
CA HIS A 131 -18.15 9.93 -4.79
C HIS A 131 -19.44 10.76 -4.90
N GLN A 132 -19.95 10.94 -6.12
CA GLN A 132 -21.20 11.66 -6.41
C GLN A 132 -22.43 11.17 -5.63
N CYS A 133 -22.37 9.94 -5.09
CA CYS A 133 -23.46 9.37 -4.32
C CYS A 133 -23.62 9.99 -2.93
N VAL A 134 -22.60 10.72 -2.46
CA VAL A 134 -22.56 11.33 -1.13
C VAL A 134 -23.26 12.67 -1.15
N SER A 135 -24.21 12.85 -0.23
CA SER A 135 -24.84 14.14 0.00
C SER A 135 -23.90 15.06 0.78
N LEU A 136 -23.19 15.93 0.06
CA LEU A 136 -22.26 16.91 0.64
C LEU A 136 -22.96 17.95 1.52
N ASP A 137 -24.26 18.18 1.29
CA ASP A 137 -25.06 19.12 2.08
C ASP A 137 -25.05 18.77 3.57
N SER A 138 -25.18 17.48 3.91
CA SER A 138 -25.16 16.98 5.30
C SER A 138 -23.84 17.22 6.03
N ILE A 139 -22.76 17.47 5.30
CA ILE A 139 -21.43 17.70 5.87
C ILE A 139 -21.19 19.20 6.16
N ASN A 140 -21.77 20.08 5.35
CA ASN A 140 -21.55 21.53 5.40
C ASN A 140 -22.55 22.30 6.28
N THR A 141 -23.73 21.75 6.58
CA THR A 141 -24.78 22.47 7.34
C THR A 141 -24.36 22.84 8.77
N ILE A 142 -23.42 22.10 9.37
CA ILE A 142 -23.04 22.29 10.79
C ILE A 142 -22.20 23.56 11.01
N GLU A 143 -21.58 24.15 9.97
CA GLU A 143 -20.85 25.42 10.11
C GLU A 143 -21.77 26.63 10.34
N LYS A 144 -23.08 26.51 10.09
CA LYS A 144 -24.02 27.64 10.17
C LYS A 144 -24.83 27.73 11.45
N ASP A 145 -24.87 26.67 12.26
CA ASP A 145 -25.70 26.62 13.47
C ASP A 145 -24.95 27.12 14.73
N GLU A 146 -23.64 27.34 14.68
CA GLU A 146 -22.87 27.90 15.80
C GLU A 146 -23.08 29.42 16.01
N GLU A 147 -23.55 30.16 15.00
CA GLU A 147 -23.75 31.63 15.10
C GLU A 147 -25.16 32.07 15.54
N LYS A 148 -26.12 31.14 15.75
CA LYS A 148 -27.54 31.51 15.95
C LYS A 148 -28.22 31.03 17.24
N ASN A 149 -27.49 30.43 18.18
CA ASN A 149 -28.06 30.00 19.46
C ASN A 149 -27.43 30.73 20.65
N SER A 150 -27.54 32.06 20.67
CA SER A 150 -27.57 32.82 21.93
C SER A 150 -29.02 33.21 22.17
N ASP A 151 -29.57 32.78 23.30
CA ASP A 151 -30.93 33.03 23.80
C ASP A 151 -31.95 31.96 23.38
N ASP A 152 -31.97 30.82 24.08
CA ASP A 152 -33.19 30.18 24.60
C ASP A 152 -32.85 28.90 25.40
N ASP A 153 -33.01 29.00 26.72
CA ASP A 153 -32.84 27.93 27.72
C ASP A 153 -34.13 27.11 27.86
N ALA A 154 -34.32 26.08 27.01
CA ALA A 154 -35.21 24.93 27.26
C ALA A 154 -35.19 23.94 26.07
N GLY A 155 -34.22 23.01 26.05
CA GLY A 155 -34.14 22.00 24.98
C GLY A 155 -33.08 20.91 25.17
N LEU A 156 -32.87 20.45 26.41
CA LEU A 156 -31.92 19.39 26.71
C LEU A 156 -32.55 18.01 26.41
N GLN A 157 -32.46 17.54 25.16
CA GLN A 157 -32.11 16.15 24.76
C GLN A 157 -32.23 15.97 23.23
N ALA A 158 -31.17 15.47 22.57
CA ALA A 158 -31.13 14.86 21.22
C ALA A 158 -30.61 15.66 20.00
N ALA A 159 -29.60 16.52 20.17
CA ALA A 159 -28.67 16.85 19.07
C ALA A 159 -27.28 16.25 19.37
N THR A 160 -27.14 14.94 19.18
CA THR A 160 -25.80 14.33 19.21
C THR A 160 -25.09 14.63 17.91
N ASP A 161 -24.23 15.66 17.96
CA ASP A 161 -23.24 16.07 16.96
C ASP A 161 -22.39 14.90 16.42
N ALA A 162 -22.93 14.15 15.47
CA ALA A 162 -22.18 13.28 14.59
C ALA A 162 -22.39 13.79 13.16
N ARG A 163 -21.32 14.25 12.51
CA ARG A 163 -21.33 14.48 11.06
C ARG A 163 -21.51 13.13 10.39
N GLU A 164 -22.73 12.82 9.97
CA GLU A 164 -23.09 11.57 9.32
C GLU A 164 -22.98 11.73 7.80
N ILE A 165 -22.25 10.84 7.16
CA ILE A 165 -22.16 10.77 5.69
C ILE A 165 -23.33 9.92 5.22
N GLU A 166 -24.27 10.56 4.51
CA GLU A 166 -25.43 9.89 3.94
C GLU A 166 -25.28 9.73 2.43
N PHE A 167 -25.57 8.52 1.92
CA PHE A 167 -25.46 8.22 0.49
C PHE A 167 -26.31 7.01 0.09
N ILE A 168 -26.60 6.92 -1.21
CA ILE A 168 -27.19 5.73 -1.83
C ILE A 168 -26.10 5.08 -2.69
N PRO A 169 -25.53 3.93 -2.30
CA PRO A 169 -24.35 3.37 -2.95
C PRO A 169 -24.64 2.88 -4.37
N PRO A 170 -23.71 3.07 -5.32
CA PRO A 170 -23.67 2.26 -6.53
C PRO A 170 -23.70 0.77 -6.23
N ASP A 171 -24.12 -0.02 -7.21
CA ASP A 171 -24.08 -1.48 -7.11
C ASP A 171 -22.67 -2.00 -7.41
N GLY A 172 -22.21 -3.01 -6.67
CA GLY A 172 -20.88 -3.58 -6.84
C GLY A 172 -19.77 -2.78 -6.14
N GLU A 173 -18.56 -2.78 -6.72
CA GLU A 173 -17.36 -2.16 -6.15
C GLU A 173 -17.20 -0.71 -6.61
N PHE A 174 -17.03 0.21 -5.67
CA PHE A 174 -16.79 1.62 -5.95
C PHE A 174 -15.96 2.26 -4.84
N VAL A 175 -15.34 3.39 -5.14
CA VAL A 175 -14.57 4.18 -4.17
C VAL A 175 -15.50 5.25 -3.60
N LEU A 176 -15.73 5.23 -2.28
CA LEU A 176 -16.61 6.18 -1.61
C LEU A 176 -15.93 7.53 -1.34
N CYS A 177 -14.68 7.47 -0.88
CA CYS A 177 -13.90 8.65 -0.50
C CYS A 177 -12.40 8.38 -0.68
N GLN A 178 -11.69 9.35 -1.24
CA GLN A 178 -10.24 9.43 -1.23
C GLN A 178 -9.81 10.65 -0.43
N TYR A 179 -8.87 10.49 0.50
CA TYR A 179 -8.44 11.57 1.38
C TYR A 179 -6.92 11.62 1.51
N GLU A 180 -6.37 12.82 1.67
CA GLU A 180 -4.96 13.04 1.96
C GLU A 180 -4.78 13.73 3.33
N LEU A 181 -4.02 13.11 4.21
CA LEU A 181 -3.71 13.62 5.54
C LEU A 181 -2.21 13.85 5.72
N LYS A 182 -1.84 15.00 6.29
CA LYS A 182 -0.46 15.29 6.70
C LYS A 182 -0.24 14.77 8.11
N ARG A 183 0.76 13.90 8.30
CA ARG A 183 1.17 13.49 9.65
C ARG A 183 2.12 14.50 10.25
N HIS A 184 2.03 14.69 11.56
CA HIS A 184 2.90 15.61 12.25
C HIS A 184 4.34 15.06 12.27
N VAL A 185 5.34 15.94 12.19
CA VAL A 185 6.78 15.55 12.12
C VAL A 185 7.24 14.77 13.36
N LYS A 186 6.60 14.99 14.51
CA LYS A 186 6.89 14.26 15.76
C LYS A 186 6.33 12.84 15.77
N ASP A 187 5.39 12.52 14.88
CA ASP A 187 4.79 11.20 14.87
C ASP A 187 5.77 10.20 14.28
N ALA A 188 6.13 9.20 15.07
CA ALA A 188 7.06 8.18 14.62
C ALA A 188 6.48 7.39 13.42
N PRO A 189 7.34 7.04 12.44
CA PRO A 189 6.96 6.21 11.31
C PRO A 189 6.58 4.80 11.78
N MET A 190 5.70 4.11 11.06
CA MET A 190 5.28 2.74 11.42
C MET A 190 6.44 1.74 11.43
N VAL A 191 7.38 1.88 10.49
CA VAL A 191 8.61 1.09 10.45
C VAL A 191 9.77 2.07 10.34
N ARG A 192 10.52 2.23 11.44
CA ARG A 192 11.68 3.10 11.53
C ARG A 192 12.94 2.36 11.12
N LEU A 193 13.74 2.95 10.24
CA LEU A 193 15.16 2.60 10.09
C LEU A 193 15.92 3.15 11.31
N LYS A 194 16.45 2.28 12.16
CA LYS A 194 17.11 2.65 13.42
C LYS A 194 18.61 2.84 13.23
N ASP A 195 19.22 1.97 12.45
CA ASP A 195 20.66 1.97 12.21
C ASP A 195 20.93 1.51 10.77
N PHE A 196 21.80 2.22 10.07
CA PHE A 196 22.27 1.88 8.74
C PHE A 196 23.74 2.29 8.64
N GLU A 197 24.63 1.31 8.75
CA GLU A 197 26.07 1.55 8.78
C GLU A 197 26.79 0.64 7.80
N ILE A 198 27.64 1.25 6.99
CA ILE A 198 28.56 0.55 6.08
C ILE A 198 29.95 0.57 6.72
N LYS A 199 30.38 -0.58 7.23
CA LYS A 199 31.67 -0.77 7.93
C LYS A 199 32.69 -1.47 7.03
N PRO A 200 33.62 -0.74 6.40
CA PRO A 200 34.72 -1.34 5.65
C PRO A 200 35.77 -1.92 6.62
N LYS A 201 35.92 -3.24 6.63
CA LYS A 201 37.01 -3.96 7.32
C LYS A 201 38.15 -4.21 6.35
N LEU A 202 38.86 -3.14 5.98
CA LEU A 202 39.97 -3.17 5.03
C LEU A 202 41.06 -4.19 5.41
N LYS A 203 41.42 -4.28 6.70
CA LYS A 203 42.39 -5.27 7.20
C LYS A 203 42.02 -6.74 6.94
N LYS A 204 40.73 -7.02 6.77
CA LYS A 204 40.21 -8.37 6.47
C LYS A 204 39.68 -8.48 5.04
N PHE A 205 39.86 -7.44 4.21
CA PHE A 205 39.30 -7.31 2.87
C PHE A 205 37.82 -7.68 2.82
N LYS A 206 37.02 -7.10 3.73
CA LYS A 206 35.57 -7.31 3.79
C LYS A 206 34.85 -6.00 4.07
N ILE A 207 33.65 -5.85 3.54
CA ILE A 207 32.73 -4.76 3.86
C ILE A 207 31.49 -5.35 4.53
N GLN A 208 31.06 -4.73 5.63
CA GLN A 208 29.87 -5.16 6.37
C GLN A 208 28.80 -4.07 6.27
N ILE A 209 27.62 -4.44 5.84
CA ILE A 209 26.44 -3.57 5.85
C ILE A 209 25.57 -4.03 7.01
N VAL A 210 25.38 -3.16 7.98
CA VAL A 210 24.53 -3.41 9.15
C VAL A 210 23.28 -2.58 8.99
N THR A 211 22.12 -3.23 9.05
CA THR A 211 20.83 -2.54 8.99
C THR A 211 19.94 -3.02 10.13
N LYS A 212 19.43 -2.09 10.92
CA LYS A 212 18.46 -2.35 11.99
C LYS A 212 17.18 -1.56 11.73
N ILE A 213 16.05 -2.24 11.83
CA ILE A 213 14.72 -1.63 11.72
C ILE A 213 13.94 -1.88 13.01
N GLN A 214 13.01 -0.98 13.29
CA GLN A 214 12.14 -1.03 14.46
C GLN A 214 10.71 -0.68 14.06
N THR A 215 9.74 -1.49 14.47
CA THR A 215 8.33 -1.21 14.25
C THR A 215 7.77 -0.30 15.35
N ASN A 216 6.94 0.68 14.99
CA ASN A 216 6.23 1.55 15.93
C ASN A 216 4.72 1.55 15.66
N PHE A 217 4.05 0.48 16.08
CA PHE A 217 2.59 0.37 16.06
C PHE A 217 2.10 -0.55 17.18
N LYS A 218 0.78 -0.65 17.35
CA LYS A 218 0.18 -1.39 18.46
C LYS A 218 0.66 -2.85 18.49
N PRO A 219 1.04 -3.41 19.66
CA PRO A 219 1.46 -4.82 19.76
C PRO A 219 0.40 -5.86 19.40
N THR A 220 -0.88 -5.46 19.40
CA THR A 220 -1.99 -6.28 18.91
C THR A 220 -1.91 -6.58 17.42
N ASN A 221 -1.22 -5.70 16.68
CA ASN A 221 -1.14 -5.76 15.23
C ASN A 221 0.20 -6.37 14.85
N SER A 222 0.26 -6.96 13.66
CA SER A 222 1.47 -7.51 13.07
C SER A 222 1.49 -7.22 11.58
N THR A 223 2.68 -7.15 10.99
CA THR A 223 2.81 -7.06 9.53
C THR A 223 2.45 -8.41 8.90
N SER A 224 1.75 -8.37 7.76
CA SER A 224 1.55 -9.54 6.89
C SER A 224 2.70 -9.71 5.91
N LYS A 225 3.37 -8.62 5.56
CA LYS A 225 4.52 -8.56 4.65
C LYS A 225 5.39 -7.40 5.08
N LEU A 226 6.71 -7.59 5.10
CA LEU A 226 7.69 -6.54 5.36
C LEU A 226 8.97 -6.84 4.58
N ASN A 227 9.20 -6.11 3.52
CA ASN A 227 10.37 -6.24 2.66
C ASN A 227 11.19 -4.95 2.73
N VAL A 228 12.47 -5.06 3.03
CA VAL A 228 13.39 -3.93 3.03
C VAL A 228 14.31 -4.08 1.83
N ARG A 229 14.27 -3.11 0.92
CA ARG A 229 15.15 -3.04 -0.25
C ARG A 229 16.29 -2.07 0.07
N ILE A 230 17.52 -2.56 0.04
CA ILE A 230 18.72 -1.76 0.33
C ILE A 230 19.57 -1.68 -0.93
N PRO A 231 19.80 -0.48 -1.46
CA PRO A 231 20.61 -0.30 -2.65
C PRO A 231 22.08 -0.51 -2.32
N LEU A 232 22.80 -1.15 -3.23
CA LEU A 232 24.23 -1.44 -3.14
C LEU A 232 25.04 -0.65 -4.16
N THR A 233 24.41 0.10 -5.05
CA THR A 233 25.05 0.85 -6.14
C THR A 233 26.21 1.72 -5.66
N LYS A 234 26.04 2.48 -4.56
CA LYS A 234 27.14 3.26 -3.95
C LYS A 234 28.31 2.37 -3.51
N VAL A 235 28.00 1.24 -2.87
CA VAL A 235 29.00 0.31 -2.34
C VAL A 235 29.80 -0.34 -3.47
N PHE A 236 29.15 -0.74 -4.55
CA PHE A 236 29.79 -1.34 -5.73
C PHE A 236 30.63 -0.34 -6.52
N GLN A 237 30.27 0.95 -6.50
CA GLN A 237 31.07 2.01 -7.12
C GLN A 237 32.31 2.38 -6.28
N GLU A 238 32.15 2.50 -4.97
CA GLU A 238 33.25 2.90 -4.07
C GLU A 238 34.22 1.76 -3.79
N TYR A 239 33.74 0.51 -3.77
CA TYR A 239 34.53 -0.66 -3.40
C TYR A 239 34.51 -1.72 -4.50
N LYS A 240 35.69 -2.19 -4.88
CA LYS A 240 35.85 -3.36 -5.74
C LYS A 240 35.46 -4.62 -4.96
N ILE A 241 34.21 -5.05 -5.10
CA ILE A 241 33.69 -6.25 -4.44
C ILE A 241 34.10 -7.48 -5.25
N ASP A 242 34.64 -8.47 -4.55
CA ASP A 242 35.07 -9.73 -5.15
C ASP A 242 33.92 -10.74 -5.14
N LEU A 243 33.13 -10.78 -6.22
CA LEU A 243 32.06 -11.77 -6.38
C LEU A 243 32.58 -13.20 -6.63
N SER A 244 33.90 -13.42 -6.67
CA SER A 244 34.46 -14.77 -6.75
C SER A 244 34.26 -15.55 -5.44
N LYS A 245 34.22 -14.83 -4.32
CA LYS A 245 34.07 -15.37 -2.96
C LYS A 245 32.61 -15.32 -2.51
N GLN A 246 32.22 -16.26 -1.65
CA GLN A 246 30.85 -16.36 -1.13
C GLN A 246 30.48 -15.17 -0.23
N ILE A 247 29.36 -14.51 -0.54
CA ILE A 247 28.76 -13.45 0.28
C ILE A 247 28.08 -14.10 1.49
N ARG A 248 28.24 -13.51 2.68
CA ARG A 248 27.64 -14.04 3.92
C ARG A 248 26.55 -13.11 4.44
N PHE A 249 25.38 -13.67 4.69
CA PHE A 249 24.25 -12.96 5.28
C PHE A 249 23.96 -13.51 6.68
N LYS A 250 23.71 -12.62 7.64
CA LYS A 250 23.23 -12.94 8.97
C LYS A 250 22.05 -12.04 9.27
N ALA A 251 20.85 -12.59 9.43
CA ALA A 251 19.68 -11.87 9.88
C ALA A 251 19.13 -12.52 11.15
N ASN A 252 18.63 -11.73 12.08
CA ASN A 252 17.94 -12.28 13.25
C ASN A 252 16.55 -12.82 12.88
N ILE A 253 15.87 -12.15 11.96
CA ILE A 253 14.52 -12.44 11.49
C ILE A 253 14.51 -12.34 9.96
N GLY A 254 13.83 -13.27 9.31
CA GLY A 254 13.63 -13.25 7.87
C GLY A 254 14.82 -13.77 7.06
N LYS A 255 14.75 -13.56 5.75
CA LYS A 255 15.75 -14.03 4.78
C LYS A 255 16.31 -12.83 4.02
N VAL A 256 17.61 -12.87 3.73
CA VAL A 256 18.28 -11.87 2.88
C VAL A 256 18.58 -12.51 1.54
N VAL A 257 18.17 -11.84 0.47
CA VAL A 257 18.41 -12.23 -0.92
C VAL A 257 19.18 -11.09 -1.59
N PHE A 258 20.25 -11.44 -2.30
CA PHE A 258 21.00 -10.47 -3.10
C PHE A 258 20.57 -10.58 -4.55
N ASN A 259 20.12 -9.46 -5.12
CA ASN A 259 19.83 -9.35 -6.55
C ASN A 259 21.06 -8.79 -7.28
N LEU A 260 21.61 -9.60 -8.20
CA LEU A 260 22.78 -9.26 -9.02
C LEU A 260 22.45 -8.30 -10.17
N SER A 261 21.18 -8.23 -10.59
CA SER A 261 20.81 -7.49 -11.80
C SER A 261 20.61 -6.00 -11.53
N ASP A 262 20.08 -5.69 -10.35
CA ASP A 262 19.64 -4.34 -9.98
C ASP A 262 20.42 -3.80 -8.77
N ASP A 263 21.53 -4.45 -8.39
CA ASP A 263 22.41 -4.06 -7.28
C ASP A 263 21.68 -3.70 -5.98
N PHE A 264 20.82 -4.60 -5.49
CA PHE A 264 20.16 -4.41 -4.19
C PHE A 264 20.10 -5.68 -3.35
N LEU A 265 20.07 -5.48 -2.03
CA LEU A 265 19.68 -6.49 -1.05
C LEU A 265 18.19 -6.40 -0.79
N LEU A 266 17.51 -7.53 -0.88
CA LEU A 266 16.15 -7.70 -0.42
C LEU A 266 16.17 -8.45 0.90
N TRP A 267 15.74 -7.79 1.96
CA TRP A 267 15.53 -8.42 3.24
C TRP A 267 14.03 -8.66 3.45
N GLU A 268 13.65 -9.93 3.35
CA GLU A 268 12.26 -10.40 3.43
C GLU A 268 11.94 -10.83 4.85
N ILE A 269 11.04 -10.09 5.48
CA ILE A 269 10.53 -10.35 6.82
C ILE A 269 9.03 -10.60 6.66
N GLN A 270 8.56 -11.82 6.93
CA GLN A 270 7.15 -12.15 6.72
C GLN A 270 6.27 -11.43 7.76
N THR A 271 6.50 -11.69 9.04
CA THR A 271 5.68 -11.18 10.13
C THR A 271 6.52 -10.54 11.22
N MET A 272 6.21 -9.29 11.56
CA MET A 272 6.77 -8.55 12.71
C MET A 272 5.63 -8.00 13.55
N LYS A 273 5.71 -8.19 14.87
CA LYS A 273 4.74 -7.61 15.81
C LYS A 273 5.06 -6.14 16.04
N GLY A 274 4.03 -5.36 16.29
CA GLY A 274 4.20 -3.96 16.68
C GLY A 274 4.81 -3.83 18.07
N HIS A 275 5.58 -2.78 18.27
CA HIS A 275 5.98 -2.31 19.58
C HIS A 275 5.68 -0.82 19.63
N ARG A 276 4.90 -0.34 20.61
CA ARG A 276 4.73 1.11 20.79
C ARG A 276 5.66 1.52 21.91
N GLU A 277 6.68 2.31 21.61
CA GLU A 277 7.47 2.94 22.66
C GLU A 277 6.50 3.76 23.52
N HIS A 278 6.23 3.30 24.74
CA HIS A 278 5.53 4.12 25.70
C HIS A 278 6.46 5.28 26.05
N SER A 279 6.05 6.50 25.67
CA SER A 279 6.60 7.75 26.20
C SER A 279 6.22 7.89 27.68
N THR A 280 6.53 6.87 28.49
CA THR A 280 6.34 6.89 29.93
C THR A 280 7.67 7.25 30.58
N ASN A 281 7.73 8.54 30.92
CA ASN A 281 8.49 9.14 32.01
C ASN A 281 10.02 9.02 31.99
N LYS A 282 10.66 10.19 31.91
CA LYS A 282 12.09 10.48 32.14
C LYS A 282 12.55 10.19 33.58
N SER A 283 12.18 9.04 34.17
CA SER A 283 12.52 8.72 35.57
C SER A 283 12.89 7.25 35.82
N SER A 284 13.40 6.55 34.81
CA SER A 284 14.21 5.34 35.04
C SER A 284 15.49 5.44 34.22
N GLN A 285 16.40 6.26 34.73
CA GLN A 285 17.81 5.95 34.68
C GLN A 285 17.97 4.62 35.44
N TYR A 286 18.74 3.68 34.89
CA TYR A 286 18.95 2.29 35.32
C TYR A 286 18.06 1.23 34.63
N ASN A 287 18.70 0.55 33.68
CA ASN A 287 18.36 -0.73 33.04
C ASN A 287 17.09 -0.77 32.19
N SER A 288 17.17 -0.24 30.98
CA SER A 288 16.42 -0.80 29.85
C SER A 288 17.38 -1.70 29.08
N ASP A 289 17.16 -3.01 29.13
CA ASP A 289 17.87 -3.99 28.30
C ASP A 289 17.86 -3.51 26.84
N GLU A 290 19.06 -3.15 26.37
CA GLU A 290 19.30 -2.83 24.97
C GLU A 290 19.11 -4.11 24.14
N ASP A 291 18.30 -4.03 23.08
CA ASP A 291 18.03 -5.10 22.12
C ASP A 291 17.10 -6.23 22.60
N ASP A 292 15.84 -5.93 22.93
CA ASP A 292 14.79 -6.96 22.94
C ASP A 292 14.63 -7.52 21.50
N PRO A 293 15.00 -8.79 21.22
CA PRO A 293 15.09 -9.33 19.85
C PRO A 293 13.75 -9.41 19.13
N ASN A 294 12.63 -9.25 19.85
CA ASN A 294 11.29 -9.21 19.27
C ASN A 294 10.90 -7.84 18.68
N THR A 295 11.58 -6.75 19.08
CA THR A 295 11.18 -5.37 18.70
C THR A 295 12.04 -4.80 17.58
N CYS A 296 13.32 -5.19 17.56
CA CYS A 296 14.30 -4.73 16.58
C CYS A 296 14.67 -5.90 15.66
N ALA A 297 14.38 -5.77 14.37
CA ALA A 297 14.97 -6.67 13.39
C ALA A 297 16.34 -6.11 12.99
N SER A 298 17.32 -6.97 12.84
CA SER A 298 18.66 -6.63 12.39
C SER A 298 19.18 -7.62 11.37
N MET A 299 19.90 -7.09 10.39
CA MET A 299 20.62 -7.90 9.42
C MET A 299 22.00 -7.33 9.14
N VAL A 300 22.91 -8.25 8.83
CA VAL A 300 24.31 -7.99 8.53
C VAL A 300 24.65 -8.73 7.24
N ALA A 301 25.01 -7.99 6.20
CA ALA A 301 25.54 -8.52 4.96
C ALA A 301 27.06 -8.28 4.92
N GLU A 302 27.83 -9.33 4.71
CA GLU A 302 29.29 -9.25 4.56
C GLU A 302 29.68 -9.55 3.11
N PHE A 303 30.26 -8.57 2.43
CA PHE A 303 30.84 -8.76 1.10
C PHE A 303 32.37 -8.83 1.19
N PRO A 304 33.00 -9.78 0.50
CA PRO A 304 34.44 -9.79 0.33
C PRO A 304 34.88 -8.68 -0.63
N LEU A 305 35.96 -7.99 -0.27
CA LEU A 305 36.62 -7.01 -1.11
C LEU A 305 37.73 -7.67 -1.93
N PHE A 306 37.97 -7.16 -3.12
CA PHE A 306 39.04 -7.61 -3.98
C PHE A 306 40.40 -7.30 -3.35
N ASN A 307 41.22 -8.34 -3.21
CA ASN A 307 42.58 -8.23 -2.71
C ASN A 307 43.55 -8.52 -3.86
N GLN A 308 44.24 -7.47 -4.32
CA GLN A 308 45.19 -7.55 -5.42
C GLN A 308 46.34 -8.52 -5.11
N GLU A 309 46.90 -8.51 -3.90
CA GLU A 309 48.03 -9.37 -3.52
C GLU A 309 47.67 -10.85 -3.49
N GLU A 310 46.44 -11.17 -3.05
CA GLU A 310 45.94 -12.55 -3.02
C GLU A 310 45.67 -13.05 -4.44
N TYR A 311 45.13 -12.19 -5.31
CA TYR A 311 44.92 -12.49 -6.72
C TYR A 311 46.25 -12.78 -7.43
N ASP A 312 47.25 -11.92 -7.25
CA ASP A 312 48.57 -12.09 -7.89
C ASP A 312 49.27 -13.35 -7.38
N ARG A 313 49.19 -13.65 -6.08
CA ARG A 313 49.72 -14.90 -5.51
C ARG A 313 49.03 -16.14 -6.08
N LEU A 314 47.70 -16.13 -6.20
CA LEU A 314 46.94 -17.23 -6.81
C LEU A 314 47.31 -17.40 -8.30
N GLN A 315 47.55 -16.32 -9.02
CA GLN A 315 48.01 -16.37 -10.42
C GLN A 315 49.42 -16.95 -10.53
N GLU A 316 50.33 -16.60 -9.63
CA GLU A 316 51.68 -17.18 -9.56
C GLU A 316 51.64 -18.66 -9.17
N GLU A 317 50.82 -19.03 -8.18
CA GLU A 317 50.57 -20.41 -7.79
C GLU A 317 49.96 -21.21 -8.96
N MET A 318 49.02 -20.65 -9.72
CA MET A 318 48.50 -21.31 -10.94
C MET A 318 49.55 -21.48 -12.03
N LYS A 319 50.49 -20.54 -12.18
CA LYS A 319 51.60 -20.67 -13.13
C LYS A 319 52.63 -21.71 -12.70
N THR A 320 52.82 -21.89 -11.39
CA THR A 320 53.88 -22.75 -10.82
C THR A 320 53.39 -24.14 -10.42
N SER A 321 52.11 -24.29 -10.09
CA SER A 321 51.50 -25.55 -9.66
C SER A 321 51.09 -26.42 -10.84
N MET A 322 51.49 -27.69 -10.80
CA MET A 322 50.98 -28.74 -11.70
C MET A 322 49.62 -29.31 -11.24
N ASN A 323 49.10 -28.89 -10.07
CA ASN A 323 47.78 -29.32 -9.61
C ASN A 323 46.70 -28.52 -10.37
N PRO A 324 45.71 -29.21 -10.98
CA PRO A 324 44.59 -28.52 -11.59
C PRO A 324 43.84 -27.72 -10.52
N PRO A 325 43.39 -26.49 -10.83
CA PRO A 325 42.64 -25.69 -9.89
C PRO A 325 41.40 -26.47 -9.43
N PRO A 326 41.00 -26.34 -8.15
CA PRO A 326 39.87 -27.06 -7.61
C PRO A 326 38.62 -26.78 -8.47
N LEU A 327 37.90 -27.83 -8.82
CA LEU A 327 36.66 -27.72 -9.60
C LEU A 327 35.68 -26.83 -8.83
N ARG A 328 35.46 -25.61 -9.35
CA ARG A 328 34.59 -24.63 -8.72
C ARG A 328 33.13 -25.06 -8.87
N THR A 329 32.53 -25.51 -7.77
CA THR A 329 31.11 -25.87 -7.72
C THR A 329 30.27 -24.62 -7.41
N GLY A 330 29.47 -24.16 -8.37
CA GLY A 330 28.51 -23.07 -8.17
C GLY A 330 28.45 -22.07 -9.34
N PRO A 331 27.41 -21.21 -9.37
CA PRO A 331 27.29 -20.18 -10.40
C PRO A 331 28.41 -19.14 -10.30
N ARG A 332 28.97 -18.73 -11.44
CA ARG A 332 30.02 -17.71 -11.53
C ARG A 332 29.42 -16.31 -11.44
N LEU A 333 29.20 -15.84 -10.22
CA LEU A 333 28.59 -14.53 -9.94
C LEU A 333 29.32 -13.37 -10.64
N GLU A 334 30.65 -13.43 -10.75
CA GLU A 334 31.46 -12.43 -11.45
C GLU A 334 31.17 -12.38 -12.97
N GLU A 335 30.99 -13.53 -13.60
CA GLU A 335 30.70 -13.64 -15.03
C GLU A 335 29.26 -13.18 -15.33
N LEU A 336 28.32 -13.54 -14.45
CA LEU A 336 26.92 -13.07 -14.50
C LEU A 336 26.84 -11.56 -14.28
N TYR A 337 27.57 -11.02 -13.31
CA TYR A 337 27.59 -9.59 -13.02
C TYR A 337 28.11 -8.79 -14.22
N ARG A 338 29.21 -9.25 -14.84
CA ARG A 338 29.76 -8.64 -16.06
C ARG A 338 28.78 -8.68 -17.23
N GLN A 339 28.10 -9.81 -17.44
CA GLN A 339 27.09 -9.94 -18.51
C GLN A 339 25.93 -8.95 -18.36
N VAL A 340 25.49 -8.67 -17.13
CA VAL A 340 24.36 -7.76 -16.87
C VAL A 340 24.80 -6.30 -16.89
N HIS A 341 25.97 -5.98 -16.33
CA HIS A 341 26.45 -4.61 -16.20
C HIS A 341 27.12 -4.04 -17.47
N ASP A 342 27.68 -4.88 -18.34
CA ASP A 342 28.23 -4.42 -19.64
C ASP A 342 27.12 -3.90 -20.60
N GLN A 343 25.86 -4.26 -20.35
CA GLN A 343 24.71 -3.81 -21.16
C GLN A 343 24.00 -2.58 -20.60
N GLN A 344 24.22 -2.22 -19.34
CA GLN A 344 23.57 -1.09 -18.68
C GLN A 344 24.58 0.05 -18.48
N THR A 345 24.47 1.11 -19.27
CA THR A 345 25.12 2.39 -18.95
C THR A 345 24.62 2.87 -17.59
N SER A 346 25.51 2.86 -16.58
CA SER A 346 25.24 3.20 -15.19
C SER A 346 24.86 4.67 -15.02
N HIS A 347 23.60 5.02 -15.29
CA HIS A 347 23.00 6.25 -14.85
C HIS A 347 22.50 6.06 -13.42
N VAL A 348 23.20 6.67 -12.45
CA VAL A 348 22.78 6.69 -11.04
C VAL A 348 21.45 7.45 -10.96
N THR A 349 20.38 6.73 -10.67
CA THR A 349 19.09 7.35 -10.42
C THR A 349 19.00 7.76 -8.95
N PRO A 350 18.20 8.79 -8.60
CA PRO A 350 17.98 9.16 -7.20
C PRO A 350 17.44 8.01 -6.33
N ARG A 351 16.82 6.98 -6.94
CA ARG A 351 16.32 5.77 -6.28
C ARG A 351 17.43 4.87 -5.74
N ASP A 352 18.64 4.97 -6.29
CA ASP A 352 19.79 4.14 -5.88
C ASP A 352 20.41 4.57 -4.54
N LYS A 353 19.86 5.62 -3.92
CA LYS A 353 20.22 6.10 -2.58
C LYS A 353 19.11 5.90 -1.55
N LEU A 354 18.05 5.18 -1.93
CA LEU A 354 16.86 5.01 -1.11
C LEU A 354 16.80 3.59 -0.57
N VAL A 355 16.79 3.46 0.76
CA VAL A 355 16.34 2.23 1.41
C VAL A 355 14.82 2.25 1.44
N ASN A 356 14.18 1.49 0.57
CA ASN A 356 12.73 1.37 0.52
C ASN A 356 12.25 0.29 1.48
N ILE A 357 11.15 0.57 2.18
CA ILE A 357 10.50 -0.40 3.06
C ILE A 357 9.07 -0.61 2.56
N ASP A 358 8.80 -1.80 2.03
CA ASP A 358 7.49 -2.25 1.61
C ASP A 358 6.84 -3.06 2.74
N PHE A 359 5.70 -2.63 3.26
CA PHE A 359 5.01 -3.34 4.32
C PHE A 359 3.49 -3.30 4.18
N GLU A 360 2.86 -4.32 4.74
CA GLU A 360 1.41 -4.43 4.87
C GLU A 360 1.05 -4.75 6.32
N ILE A 361 0.20 -3.92 6.93
CA ILE A 361 -0.33 -4.11 8.29
C ILE A 361 -1.86 -4.19 8.21
N PRO A 362 -2.43 -5.40 8.32
CA PRO A 362 -3.88 -5.56 8.38
C PRO A 362 -4.43 -5.06 9.72
N TYR A 363 -5.73 -4.73 9.73
CA TYR A 363 -6.50 -4.30 10.89
C TYR A 363 -5.93 -3.05 11.59
N CYS A 364 -5.31 -2.16 10.82
CA CYS A 364 -4.67 -0.95 11.31
C CYS A 364 -4.93 0.24 10.39
N THR A 365 -5.00 1.43 10.99
CA THR A 365 -4.98 2.75 10.32
C THR A 365 -3.89 3.61 10.94
N CYS A 366 -3.13 4.32 10.11
CA CYS A 366 -2.20 5.35 10.53
C CYS A 366 -2.89 6.62 11.02
N SER A 367 -3.96 7.04 10.37
CA SER A 367 -4.68 8.28 10.69
C SER A 367 -5.48 8.20 11.99
N GLY A 368 -5.79 6.97 12.44
CA GLY A 368 -6.76 6.73 13.51
C GLY A 368 -8.22 6.79 13.04
N LEU A 369 -8.44 6.82 11.71
CA LEU A 369 -9.78 6.73 11.12
C LEU A 369 -10.46 5.45 11.58
N LYS A 370 -11.65 5.62 12.13
CA LYS A 370 -12.50 4.53 12.58
C LYS A 370 -13.93 4.85 12.19
N VAL A 371 -14.60 3.86 11.62
CA VAL A 371 -16.05 3.86 11.44
C VAL A 371 -16.68 3.58 12.81
N GLU A 372 -17.40 4.55 13.36
CA GLU A 372 -18.09 4.43 14.64
C GLU A 372 -19.36 3.59 14.50
N TYR A 373 -20.13 3.87 13.45
CA TYR A 373 -21.25 3.04 13.04
C TYR A 373 -21.49 3.16 11.54
N LEU A 374 -22.14 2.13 10.99
CA LEU A 374 -22.61 2.05 9.61
C LEU A 374 -24.05 1.52 9.65
N LYS A 375 -25.01 2.32 9.22
CA LYS A 375 -26.43 1.98 9.18
C LYS A 375 -26.88 1.81 7.74
N VAL A 376 -27.59 0.73 7.47
CA VAL A 376 -28.22 0.45 6.17
C VAL A 376 -29.73 0.50 6.39
N GLU A 377 -30.41 1.39 5.67
CA GLU A 377 -31.87 1.54 5.71
C GLU A 377 -32.44 1.34 4.31
N GLU A 378 -33.28 0.33 4.12
CA GLU A 378 -34.05 0.15 2.89
C GLU A 378 -35.54 0.34 3.21
N PRO A 379 -36.14 1.49 2.87
CA PRO A 379 -37.52 1.81 3.25
C PRO A 379 -38.56 0.83 2.71
N GLN A 380 -38.35 0.28 1.51
CA GLN A 380 -39.36 -0.52 0.80
C GLN A 380 -39.30 -2.00 1.17
N LEU A 381 -38.09 -2.59 1.18
CA LEU A 381 -37.91 -4.03 1.34
C LEU A 381 -37.63 -4.44 2.80
N GLN A 382 -37.19 -3.51 3.66
CA GLN A 382 -36.94 -3.72 5.09
C GLN A 382 -36.20 -5.03 5.42
N TYR A 383 -35.22 -5.39 4.59
CA TYR A 383 -34.45 -6.62 4.77
C TYR A 383 -33.41 -6.48 5.89
N GLN A 384 -32.95 -7.62 6.40
CA GLN A 384 -31.76 -7.67 7.25
C GLN A 384 -30.49 -7.55 6.40
N SER A 385 -29.57 -6.68 6.80
CA SER A 385 -28.30 -6.43 6.13
C SER A 385 -27.09 -6.73 7.03
N PHE A 386 -25.98 -7.14 6.43
CA PHE A 386 -24.73 -7.42 7.15
C PHE A 386 -23.60 -6.46 6.70
N PRO A 387 -23.33 -5.39 7.47
CA PRO A 387 -22.21 -4.50 7.19
C PRO A 387 -20.90 -5.07 7.75
N TRP A 388 -19.84 -5.02 6.95
CA TRP A 388 -18.49 -5.46 7.29
C TRP A 388 -17.52 -4.30 7.11
N VAL A 389 -16.58 -4.13 8.05
CA VAL A 389 -15.55 -3.10 7.97
C VAL A 389 -14.19 -3.74 8.17
N ARG A 390 -13.24 -3.45 7.28
CA ARG A 390 -11.84 -3.80 7.45
C ARG A 390 -10.95 -2.57 7.30
N TYR A 391 -9.83 -2.60 8.02
CA TYR A 391 -8.81 -1.56 7.97
C TYR A 391 -7.52 -2.19 7.47
N LYS A 392 -6.80 -1.50 6.60
CA LYS A 392 -5.52 -1.96 6.07
C LYS A 392 -4.59 -0.77 5.90
N THR A 393 -3.39 -0.87 6.44
CA THR A 393 -2.32 0.09 6.17
C THR A 393 -1.27 -0.58 5.29
N VAL A 394 -0.85 0.11 4.23
CA VAL A 394 0.24 -0.32 3.35
C VAL A 394 1.25 0.81 3.22
N SER A 395 2.51 0.46 2.96
CA SER A 395 3.49 1.44 2.49
C SER A 395 3.12 1.94 1.09
N ASP A 396 3.35 3.22 0.86
CA ASP A 396 3.41 3.78 -0.48
C ASP A 396 4.78 3.48 -1.14
N GLU A 397 4.89 3.62 -2.46
CA GLU A 397 6.13 3.38 -3.21
C GLU A 397 7.29 4.26 -2.73
N GLU A 398 6.96 5.46 -2.23
CA GLU A 398 7.92 6.42 -1.70
C GLU A 398 8.21 6.26 -0.20
N TYR A 399 7.79 5.16 0.44
CA TYR A 399 8.20 4.86 1.82
C TYR A 399 9.69 4.46 1.85
N ALA A 400 10.56 5.45 2.08
CA ALA A 400 11.99 5.29 1.95
C ALA A 400 12.83 6.18 2.88
N TYR A 401 14.05 5.72 3.12
CA TYR A 401 15.09 6.44 3.82
C TYR A 401 16.21 6.77 2.84
N ILE A 402 16.59 8.04 2.75
CA ILE A 402 17.75 8.48 1.98
C ILE A 402 18.98 8.17 2.82
N VAL A 403 19.87 7.33 2.29
CA VAL A 403 21.14 6.89 2.89
C VAL A 403 22.33 7.23 2.00
#